data_AF-M4ESP6-F1
#
_entry.id   AF-M4ESP6-F1
#
_cell.length_a   1.000
_cell.length_b   1.000
_cell.length_c   1.000
_cell.angle_alpha   90.00
_cell.angle_beta   90.00
_cell.angle_gamma   90.00
#
_symmetry.space_group_name_H-M   'P 1'
#
loop_
_entity.id
_entity.type
_entity.pdbx_description
1 polymer ?
#
loop_
_entity_poly.entity_id
_entity_poly.type
_entity_poly.pdbx_seq_one_letter_code
_entity_poly.pdbx_strand_id
1 'polypeptide(L)' 'MYPGEGTGLLRLHSTYRHDLKIYNSDEGRVEMSAAAFAKSLLDLEGQLTPILVFPS' A
#
# COMPACT_ATOMS: atom_id res chain seq x y z
N MET A 1 22.01 -2.23 -19.03
CA MET A 1 21.71 -3.45 -18.26
C MET A 1 22.37 -3.24 -16.89
N TYR A 2 21.60 -2.90 -15.86
CA TYR A 2 22.17 -2.70 -14.52
C TYR A 2 21.90 -3.96 -13.68
N PRO A 3 22.94 -4.55 -13.06
CA PRO A 3 22.81 -5.72 -12.21
C PRO A 3 22.37 -5.27 -10.82
N GLY A 4 21.35 -5.92 -10.28
CA GLY A 4 20.78 -5.57 -8.99
C GLY A 4 19.71 -6.57 -8.62
N GLU A 5 20.18 -7.71 -8.14
CA GLU A 5 19.47 -8.78 -7.46
C GLU A 5 18.59 -8.17 -6.35
N GLY A 6 17.29 -8.02 -6.62
CA GLY A 6 16.33 -7.40 -5.71
C GLY A 6 15.16 -8.34 -5.47
N THR A 7 15.28 -9.20 -4.47
CA THR A 7 14.20 -10.04 -3.96
C THR A 7 13.20 -9.15 -3.20
N GLY A 8 12.14 -8.71 -3.86
CA GLY A 8 11.04 -8.02 -3.18
C GLY A 8 10.34 -7.00 -4.06
N LEU A 9 9.08 -7.32 -4.39
CA LEU A 9 8.14 -6.56 -5.22
C LEU A 9 8.66 -6.23 -6.64
N LEU A 10 7.86 -6.61 -7.64
CA LEU A 10 8.08 -6.27 -9.05
C LEU A 10 8.54 -4.81 -9.13
N ARG A 11 9.76 -4.60 -9.65
CA ARG A 11 10.32 -3.28 -9.93
C ARG A 11 9.42 -2.58 -10.94
N LEU A 12 8.40 -1.89 -10.43
CA LEU A 12 7.52 -1.05 -11.21
C LEU A 12 8.42 -0.06 -11.94
N HIS A 13 8.46 -0.17 -13.26
CA HIS A 13 9.29 0.68 -14.11
C HIS A 13 8.98 2.14 -13.76
N SER A 14 10.00 2.86 -13.27
CA SER A 14 9.90 4.24 -12.74
C SER A 14 9.51 5.30 -13.77
N THR A 15 9.14 4.88 -14.99
CA THR A 15 8.75 5.74 -16.11
C THR A 15 7.26 6.09 -16.14
N TYR A 16 6.44 5.49 -15.27
CA TYR A 16 5.03 5.84 -15.12
C TYR A 16 4.67 6.01 -13.65
N ARG A 17 3.84 7.01 -13.35
CA ARG A 17 3.19 7.14 -12.04
C ARG A 17 2.23 5.97 -11.88
N HIS A 18 2.38 5.21 -10.80
CA HIS A 18 1.48 4.11 -10.46
C HIS A 18 0.52 4.57 -9.38
N ASP A 19 -0.78 4.56 -9.68
CA ASP A 19 -1.82 4.79 -8.68
C ASP A 19 -2.29 3.43 -8.15
N LEU A 20 -2.37 3.28 -6.82
CA LEU A 20 -2.86 2.08 -6.14
C LEU A 20 -4.17 2.41 -5.41
N LYS A 21 -5.20 1.57 -5.61
CA LYS A 21 -6.47 1.62 -4.86
C LYS A 21 -6.67 0.29 -4.15
N ILE A 22 -7.02 0.37 -2.87
CA ILE A 22 -7.34 -0.79 -2.03
C ILE A 22 -8.83 -0.72 -1.69
N TYR A 23 -9.54 -1.83 -1.88
CA TYR A 23 -10.95 -1.96 -1.54
C TYR A 23 -11.09 -3.08 -0.51
N ASN A 24 -11.95 -2.87 0.48
CA ASN A 24 -12.28 -3.83 1.52
C ASN A 24 -13.75 -3.69 1.93
N SER A 25 -14.28 -4.64 2.69
CA SER A 25 -15.58 -4.53 3.33
C SER A 25 -15.53 -3.62 4.56
N ASP A 26 -16.70 -3.09 4.96
CA ASP A 26 -16.89 -2.24 6.15
C ASP A 26 -16.84 -3.03 7.49
N GLU A 27 -16.16 -4.18 7.50
CA GLU A 27 -15.86 -4.91 8.72
C GLU A 27 -14.57 -4.33 9.32
N GLY A 28 -14.64 -3.75 10.52
CA GLY A 28 -13.50 -3.01 11.11
C GLY A 28 -12.19 -3.81 11.20
N ARG A 29 -12.25 -5.14 11.34
CA ARG A 29 -11.04 -6.00 11.30
C ARG A 29 -10.39 -6.04 9.92
N VAL A 30 -11.18 -6.01 8.86
CA VAL A 30 -10.72 -6.02 7.47
C VAL A 30 -10.12 -4.66 7.12
N GLU A 31 -10.75 -3.55 7.56
CA GLU A 31 -10.18 -2.21 7.46
C GLU A 31 -8.80 -2.09 8.11
N MET A 32 -8.66 -2.60 9.35
CA MET A 32 -7.36 -2.61 10.03
C MET A 32 -6.30 -3.42 9.28
N SER A 33 -6.70 -4.53 8.66
CA SER A 33 -5.80 -5.37 7.86
C SER A 33 -5.36 -4.66 6.57
N ALA A 34 -6.29 -3.97 5.89
CA ALA A 34 -5.99 -3.17 4.70
C ALA A 34 -5.06 -1.99 5.02
N ALA A 35 -5.29 -1.31 6.15
CA ALA A 35 -4.44 -0.22 6.61
C ALA A 35 -3.02 -0.70 6.98
N ALA A 36 -2.91 -1.84 7.67
CA ALA A 36 -1.61 -2.44 8.00
C ALA A 36 -0.83 -2.86 6.74
N PHE A 37 -1.51 -3.46 5.75
CA PHE A 37 -0.91 -3.79 4.47
C PHE A 37 -0.37 -2.54 3.75
N ALA A 38 -1.18 -1.48 3.64
CA ALA A 38 -0.78 -0.23 2.98
C ALA A 38 0.42 0.43 3.68
N LYS A 39 0.42 0.44 5.02
CA LYS A 39 1.53 0.96 5.82
C LYS A 39 2.83 0.22 5.54
N SER A 40 2.81 -1.12 5.54
CA SER A 40 4.00 -1.92 5.24
C SER A 40 4.45 -1.81 3.78
N LEU A 41 3.52 -1.67 2.84
CA LEU A 41 3.85 -1.50 1.41
C LEU A 41 4.57 -0.16 1.14
N LEU A 42 4.21 0.88 1.88
CA LEU A 42 4.74 2.24 1.73
C LEU A 42 5.83 2.60 2.75
N ASP A 43 6.17 1.67 3.64
CA ASP A 43 7.13 1.86 4.75
C ASP A 43 6.84 3.11 5.60
N LEU A 44 5.56 3.31 5.96
CA LEU A 44 5.14 4.49 6.73
C LEU A 44 5.41 4.29 8.23
N GLU A 45 5.93 5.32 8.88
CA GLU A 45 6.16 5.35 10.33
C GLU A 45 4.91 5.81 11.12
N GLY A 46 4.88 5.54 12.42
CA GLY A 46 3.83 6.03 13.34
C GLY A 46 2.63 5.09 13.51
N GLN A 47 1.59 5.58 14.21
CA GLN A 47 0.38 4.81 14.47
C GLN A 47 -0.51 4.74 13.22
N LEU A 48 -1.16 3.60 12.99
CA LEU A 48 -2.16 3.44 11.93
C LEU A 48 -3.36 4.35 12.23
N THR A 49 -3.38 5.56 11.65
CA THR A 49 -4.63 6.31 11.49
C THR A 49 -5.51 5.59 10.47
N PRO A 50 -6.84 5.54 10.64
CA PRO A 50 -7.72 4.95 9.66
C PRO A 50 -7.49 5.61 8.29
N ILE A 51 -7.03 4.83 7.30
CA ILE A 51 -6.97 5.25 5.90
C ILE A 51 -8.39 5.11 5.35
N LEU A 52 -9.30 5.95 5.86
CA LEU A 52 -10.70 5.98 5.44
C LEU A 52 -10.90 7.17 4.52
N VAL A 53 -11.00 6.90 3.23
CA VAL A 53 -11.59 7.85 2.28
C VAL A 53 -13.05 7.46 2.14
N PHE A 54 -13.94 8.17 2.83
CA PHE A 54 -15.36 8.10 2.52
C PHE A 54 -15.61 8.90 1.23
N PRO A 55 -16.32 8.35 0.22
CA PRO A 55 -16.82 9.17 -0.87
C PRO A 55 -17.82 10.18 -0.29
N SER A 56 -17.65 11.47 -0.64
CA SER A 56 -18.60 12.57 -0.36
C SER A 56 -19.89 12.41 -1.15
#